data_AF-A0A7K0RXL4-F1
#
_entry.id   AF-A0A7K0RXL4-F1
#
_cell.length_a   1.000
_cell.length_b   1.000
_cell.length_c   1.000
_cell.angle_alpha   90.00
_cell.angle_beta   90.00
_cell.angle_gamma   90.00
#
_symmetry.space_group_name_H-M   'P 1'
#
loop_
_entity.id
_entity.type
_entity.pdbx_description
1 polymer ?
#
loop_
_entity_poly.entity_id
_entity_poly.type
_entity_poly.pdbx_seq_one_letter_code
_entity_poly.pdbx_strand_id
1 'polypeptide(L)' 'MARARKAAKVSCDDCFFRARMLCALELDEPCVTFRPDHPEGLRPPTQMRFVFRQERSTKAVWAFPTAAEQAALHSA' A
#
# COMPACT_ATOMS: atom_id res chain seq x y z
N MET A 1 20.46 -7.48 25.84
CA MET A 1 20.37 -6.28 24.99
C MET A 1 21.06 -6.58 23.66
N ALA A 2 20.31 -6.78 22.57
CA ALA A 2 20.90 -7.02 21.25
C ALA A 2 21.57 -5.73 20.76
N ARG A 3 22.89 -5.75 20.49
CA ARG A 3 23.59 -4.63 19.86
C ARG A 3 22.95 -4.37 18.50
N ALA A 4 22.41 -3.17 18.30
CA ALA A 4 22.01 -2.71 16.98
C ALA A 4 23.25 -2.73 16.07
N ARG A 5 23.27 -3.63 15.08
CA ARG A 5 24.29 -3.61 14.03
C ARG A 5 24.13 -2.31 13.26
N LYS A 6 25.22 -1.56 13.12
CA LYS A 6 25.28 -0.38 12.26
C LYS A 6 24.84 -0.84 10.86
N ALA A 7 23.73 -0.31 10.35
CA ALA A 7 23.23 -0.68 9.03
C ALA A 7 24.33 -0.40 8.00
N ALA A 8 24.71 -1.43 7.23
CA ALA A 8 25.62 -1.24 6.11
C ALA A 8 25.00 -0.23 5.14
N LYS A 9 25.83 0.62 4.54
CA LYS A 9 25.37 1.45 3.42
C LYS A 9 25.01 0.50 2.27
N VAL A 10 23.72 0.38 1.99
CA VAL A 10 23.22 -0.37 0.84
C VAL A 10 23.51 0.41 -0.45
N SER A 11 23.75 -0.29 -1.55
CA SER A 11 23.86 0.30 -2.89
C SER A 11 22.76 -0.23 -3.81
N CYS A 12 22.65 0.32 -5.03
CA CYS A 12 21.72 -0.24 -6.01
C CYS A 12 22.13 -1.65 -6.46
N ASP A 13 23.39 -2.05 -6.34
CA ASP A 13 23.85 -3.40 -6.71
C ASP A 13 23.23 -4.48 -5.82
N ASP A 14 22.88 -4.15 -4.57
CA ASP A 14 22.17 -5.04 -3.64
C ASP A 14 20.64 -5.11 -3.90
N CYS A 15 20.15 -4.37 -4.90
CA CYS A 15 18.73 -4.31 -5.22
C CYS A 15 18.31 -5.49 -6.11
N PHE A 16 17.20 -6.14 -5.75
CA PHE A 16 16.58 -7.23 -6.49
C PHE A 16 16.45 -6.95 -8.00
N PHE A 17 16.10 -5.71 -8.35
CA PHE A 17 15.92 -5.27 -9.74
C PHE A 17 17.25 -5.14 -10.49
N ARG A 18 18.28 -4.56 -9.88
CA ARG A 18 19.60 -4.36 -10.51
C ARG A 18 20.32 -5.69 -10.71
N ALA A 19 20.28 -6.58 -9.71
CA ALA A 19 20.83 -7.93 -9.80
C ALA A 19 20.24 -8.75 -10.97
N ARG A 20 19.05 -8.39 -11.44
CA ARG A 20 18.34 -9.02 -12.56
C ARG A 20 18.30 -8.19 -13.83
N MET A 21 19.02 -7.06 -13.90
CA MET A 21 19.01 -6.13 -15.03
C MET A 21 17.61 -5.56 -15.36
N LEU A 22 16.77 -5.42 -14.34
CA LEU A 22 15.39 -4.89 -14.41
C LEU A 22 15.25 -3.50 -13.77
N CYS A 23 16.33 -2.91 -13.27
CA CYS A 23 16.26 -1.58 -12.68
C CYS A 23 16.13 -0.52 -13.77
N ALA A 24 15.13 0.35 -13.66
CA ALA A 24 14.90 1.42 -14.63
C ALA A 24 15.83 2.62 -14.47
N LEU A 25 16.59 2.69 -13.37
CA LEU A 25 17.44 3.83 -13.03
C LEU A 25 18.92 3.44 -13.10
N GLU A 26 19.72 4.28 -13.76
CA GLU A 26 21.18 4.16 -13.83
C GLU A 26 21.82 5.01 -12.72
N LEU A 27 21.66 4.56 -11.47
CA LEU A 27 22.17 5.22 -10.28
C LEU A 27 23.14 4.27 -9.54
N ASP A 28 24.14 4.85 -8.89
CA ASP A 28 25.06 4.13 -7.99
C ASP A 28 24.51 4.04 -6.56
N GLU A 29 23.56 4.91 -6.21
CA GLU A 29 22.86 4.92 -4.92
C GLU A 29 21.60 4.03 -4.94
N PRO A 30 21.10 3.58 -3.77
CA PRO A 30 19.85 2.83 -3.69
C PRO A 30 18.72 3.57 -4.41
N CYS A 31 18.13 2.90 -5.40
CA CYS A 31 17.03 3.49 -6.15
C CYS A 31 15.78 3.69 -5.26
N VAL A 32 14.88 4.58 -5.68
CA VAL A 32 13.62 4.87 -4.94
C VAL A 32 12.72 3.65 -4.74
N THR A 33 12.88 2.61 -5.58
CA THR A 33 12.17 1.34 -5.48
C THR A 33 13.02 0.23 -4.87
N PHE A 34 14.09 0.55 -4.13
CA PHE A 34 15.02 -0.43 -3.57
C PHE A 34 14.28 -1.56 -2.83
N ARG A 35 14.61 -2.80 -3.20
CA ARG A 35 14.15 -4.02 -2.55
C ARG A 35 15.36 -4.93 -2.38
N PRO A 36 15.68 -5.38 -1.15
CA PRO A 36 16.81 -6.28 -0.93
C PRO A 36 16.69 -7.55 -1.77
N ASP A 37 17.78 -8.00 -2.40
CA ASP A 37 17.81 -9.27 -3.13
C ASP A 37 17.89 -10.47 -2.18
N HIS A 38 16.74 -10.90 -1.66
CA HIS A 38 16.64 -12.11 -0.86
C HIS A 38 16.56 -13.36 -1.74
N PRO A 39 17.10 -14.52 -1.28
CA PRO A 39 17.01 -15.77 -2.01
C PRO A 39 15.57 -16.26 -2.23
N GLU A 40 14.61 -15.84 -1.39
CA GLU A 40 13.18 -16.13 -1.60
C GLU A 40 12.49 -15.18 -2.59
N GLY A 41 13.22 -14.22 -3.16
CA GLY A 41 12.72 -13.21 -4.09
C GLY A 41 11.98 -12.05 -3.42
N LEU A 42 11.15 -11.34 -4.20
CA LEU A 42 10.34 -10.23 -3.70
C LEU A 42 9.29 -10.73 -2.72
N ARG A 43 9.45 -10.41 -1.43
CA ARG A 43 8.40 -10.63 -0.44
C ARG A 43 7.39 -9.48 -0.49
N PRO A 44 6.11 -9.75 -0.84
CA PRO A 44 5.09 -8.72 -0.77
C PRO A 44 4.86 -8.32 0.69
N PRO A 45 4.62 -7.02 0.97
CA PRO A 45 4.21 -6.60 2.30
C PRO A 45 2.88 -7.28 2.66
N THR A 46 2.69 -7.60 3.93
CA THR A 46 1.40 -8.15 4.39
C THR A 46 0.32 -7.10 4.20
N GLN A 47 -0.63 -7.39 3.31
CA GLN A 47 -1.78 -6.52 3.09
C GLN A 47 -2.59 -6.40 4.38
N MET A 48 -3.01 -5.18 4.71
CA MET A 48 -3.93 -4.96 5.83
C MET A 48 -5.24 -5.74 5.59
N ARG A 49 -5.76 -6.37 6.62
CA ARG A 49 -7.02 -7.13 6.55
C ARG A 49 -8.16 -6.26 7.08
N PHE A 50 -9.31 -6.30 6.41
CA PHE A 50 -10.52 -5.68 6.94
C PHE A 50 -10.97 -6.39 8.21
N VAL A 51 -11.26 -5.60 9.26
CA VAL A 51 -11.87 -6.08 10.49
C VAL A 51 -13.32 -5.59 10.49
N PHE A 52 -14.25 -6.49 10.19
CA PHE A 52 -15.68 -6.17 10.23
C PHE A 52 -16.18 -6.20 11.67
N ARG A 53 -16.77 -5.11 12.15
CA ARG A 53 -17.46 -5.07 13.45
C ARG A 53 -18.78 -5.83 13.33
N GLN A 54 -18.98 -6.86 14.16
CA GLN A 54 -20.18 -7.72 14.16
C GLN A 54 -21.43 -7.08 14.82
N GLU A 55 -21.74 -5.83 14.51
CA GLU A 55 -23.11 -5.35 14.61
C GLU A 55 -23.51 -4.83 13.25
N ARG A 56 -24.30 -5.65 12.55
CA ARG A 56 -24.90 -5.28 11.28
C ARG A 56 -25.89 -4.16 11.58
N SER A 57 -25.41 -2.91 11.62
CA SER A 57 -26.30 -1.76 11.56
C SER A 57 -27.08 -1.89 10.26
N THR A 58 -28.33 -2.34 10.36
CA THR A 58 -29.30 -2.32 9.27
C THR A 58 -29.74 -0.90 8.94
N LYS A 59 -29.30 0.09 9.73
CA LYS A 59 -29.50 1.50 9.47
C LYS A 59 -28.50 1.96 8.43
N ALA A 60 -29.02 2.42 7.29
CA ALA A 60 -28.23 3.13 6.30
C ALA A 60 -27.59 4.36 6.96
N VAL A 61 -26.30 4.58 6.71
CA VAL A 61 -25.56 5.78 7.17
C VAL A 61 -26.12 7.04 6.49
N TRP A 62 -26.72 6.86 5.32
CA TRP A 62 -27.33 7.90 4.52
C TRP A 62 -28.66 7.39 3.97
N ALA A 63 -29.74 8.15 4.17
CA ALA A 63 -31.01 7.90 3.51
C ALA A 63 -31.11 8.80 2.28
N PHE A 64 -31.41 8.22 1.13
CA PHE A 64 -31.77 9.01 -0.05
C PHE A 64 -33.09 9.73 0.21
N PRO A 65 -33.27 10.96 -0.33
CA PRO A 65 -34.56 11.62 -0.34
C PRO A 65 -35.61 10.69 -0.95
N THR A 66 -36.81 10.71 -0.40
CA THR A 66 -37.98 10.09 -1.01
C THR A 66 -38.24 10.71 -2.40
N ALA A 67 -38.96 9.98 -3.25
CA ALA A 67 -39.34 10.50 -4.57
C ALA A 67 -40.09 11.84 -4.49
N ALA A 68 -40.89 12.04 -3.43
CA ALA A 68 -41.60 13.30 -3.19
C ALA A 68 -40.66 14.45 -2.82
N GLU A 69 -39.67 14.20 -1.94
CA GLU A 69 -38.66 15.20 -1.58
C GLU A 69 -37.79 15.58 -2.78
N GLN A 70 -37.41 14.61 -3.62
CA GLN A 70 -36.66 14.87 -4.85
C GLN A 70 -37.48 15.71 -5.84
N ALA A 71 -38.78 15.41 -6.00
CA ALA A 71 -39.66 16.17 -6.88
C ALA A 71 -39.80 17.63 -6.44
N ALA A 72 -39.94 17.89 -5.13
CA ALA A 72 -40.04 19.24 -4.57
C ALA A 72 -38.75 20.07 -4.74
N LEU A 73 -37.58 19.43 -4.67
CA LEU A 73 -36.30 20.11 -4.89
C LEU A 73 -36.11 20.59 -6.34
N HIS A 74 -36.74 19.93 -7.31
CA HIS A 74 -36.56 20.19 -8.75
C HIS A 74 -37.77 20.83 -9.43
N SER A 75 -38.72 21.34 -8.65
CA SER A 75 -39.96 21.96 -9.17
C SER A 75 -39.89 23.48 -9.40
N ALA A 76 -38.68 24.07 -9.41
CA ALA A 76 -38.45 25.48 -9.75
C ALA A 76 -37.91 25.60 -11.19
#